data_AF-X1RF38-F1
#
_entry.id   AF-X1RF38-F1
#
_cell.length_a   1.000
_cell.length_b   1.000
_cell.length_c   1.000
_cell.angle_alpha   90.00
_cell.angle_beta   90.00
_cell.angle_gamma   90.00
#
_symmetry.space_group_name_H-M   'P 1'
#
loop_
_entity.id
_entity.type
_entity.pdbx_description
1 polymer ?
#
loop_
_entity_poly.entity_id
_entity_poly.type
_entity_poly.pdbx_seq_one_letter_code
_entity_poly.pdbx_strand_id
1 'polypeptide(L)' 'MTIKIDNEIYYTVRDLTSLLSLTELTVRAYLREGKLLGHKPGQFWYISQKNLKLFLEGNKERKRFLGIF' A
#
# COMPACT_ATOMS: atom_id res chain seq x y z
N MET A 1 3.24 0.60 13.08
CA MET A 1 3.64 -0.58 13.86
C MET A 1 3.54 -1.77 12.92
N THR A 2 4.68 -2.34 12.56
CA THR A 2 4.72 -3.50 11.67
C THR A 2 4.37 -4.76 12.47
N ILE A 3 3.50 -5.60 11.91
CA ILE A 3 3.14 -6.90 12.48
C ILE A 3 3.83 -7.99 11.64
N LYS A 4 4.39 -8.99 12.31
CA LYS A 4 4.93 -10.19 11.67
C LYS A 4 4.09 -11.39 12.11
N ILE A 5 3.63 -12.17 11.14
CA ILE A 5 2.91 -13.41 11.37
C ILE A 5 3.61 -14.47 10.53
N ASP A 6 4.15 -15.50 11.18
CA ASP A 6 5.00 -16.51 10.57
C ASP A 6 6.16 -15.86 9.77
N ASN A 7 6.16 -16.04 8.45
CA ASN A 7 7.12 -15.46 7.51
C ASN A 7 6.57 -14.26 6.71
N GLU A 8 5.41 -13.73 7.10
CA GLU A 8 4.78 -12.59 6.44
C GLU A 8 4.86 -11.31 7.28
N ILE A 9 5.10 -10.20 6.58
CA ILE A 9 5.18 -8.87 7.17
C ILE A 9 3.96 -8.05 6.72
N TYR A 10 3.31 -7.42 7.69
CA TYR A 10 2.15 -6.56 7.51
C TYR A 10 2.47 -5.13 7.99
N TYR A 11 2.25 -4.18 7.09
CA TYR A 11 2.43 -2.76 7.32
C TYR A 11 1.10 -2.11 7.67
N THR A 12 1.13 -1.21 8.66
CA THR A 12 0.02 -0.32 8.96
C THR A 12 0.09 0.95 8.11
N VAL A 13 -0.98 1.75 8.11
CA VAL A 13 -1.00 3.07 7.46
C VAL A 13 0.17 3.94 7.89
N ARG A 14 0.51 3.94 9.19
CA ARG A 14 1.62 4.73 9.74
C ARG A 14 3.00 4.23 9.31
N ASP A 15 3.13 2.94 8.99
CA ASP A 15 4.39 2.43 8.42
C ASP A 15 4.54 2.90 6.98
N LEU A 16 3.45 2.87 6.22
CA LEU A 16 3.42 3.33 4.83
C LEU A 16 3.69 4.82 4.67
N THR A 17 3.25 5.66 5.61
CA THR A 17 3.58 7.10 5.56
C THR A 17 5.09 7.32 5.63
N SER A 18 5.79 6.55 6.46
CA SER A 18 7.24 6.62 6.60
C SER A 18 7.96 6.01 5.39
N LEU A 19 7.49 4.87 4.89
CA LEU A 19 8.11 4.13 3.78
C LEU A 19 7.92 4.82 2.41
N LEU A 20 6.75 5.40 2.17
CA LEU A 20 6.37 6.00 0.89
C LEU A 20 6.47 7.52 0.90
N SER A 21 6.80 8.14 2.04
CA SER A 21 6.75 9.60 2.24
C SER A 21 5.39 10.20 1.85
N LEU A 22 4.31 9.50 2.22
CA LEU A 22 2.93 9.91 1.95
C LEU A 22 2.21 10.32 3.24
N THR A 23 1.18 11.15 3.11
CA THR A 23 0.30 11.45 4.24
C THR A 23 -0.61 10.26 4.56
N GLU A 24 -1.05 10.14 5.82
CA GLU A 24 -2.03 9.11 6.20
C GLU A 24 -3.33 9.23 5.38
N LEU A 25 -3.72 10.46 5.03
CA LEU A 25 -4.90 10.72 4.21
C LEU A 25 -4.75 10.07 2.83
N THR A 26 -3.60 10.29 2.17
CA THR A 26 -3.30 9.71 0.86
C THR A 26 -3.26 8.19 0.91
N VAL A 27 -2.59 7.61 1.91
CA VAL A 27 -2.52 6.15 2.07
C VAL A 27 -3.92 5.56 2.28
N ARG A 28 -4.75 6.18 3.12
CA ARG A 28 -6.15 5.75 3.33
C ARG A 28 -7.00 5.90 2.07
N ALA A 29 -6.79 6.95 1.28
CA ALA A 29 -7.46 7.12 -0.01
C ALA A 29 -7.09 5.98 -0.96
N TYR A 30 -5.81 5.63 -1.08
CA TYR A 30 -5.35 4.53 -1.92
C TYR A 30 -5.94 3.18 -1.51
N LEU A 31 -6.06 2.93 -0.21
CA LEU A 31 -6.69 1.72 0.33
C LEU A 31 -8.19 1.68 0.03
N ARG A 32 -8.91 2.80 0.21
CA ARG A 32 -10.35 2.90 -0.06
C ARG A 32 -10.69 2.79 -1.55
N GLU A 33 -9.84 3.37 -2.40
CA GLU A 33 -10.00 3.37 -3.85
C GLU A 33 -9.49 2.08 -4.52
N GLY A 34 -8.92 1.14 -3.75
CA GLY A 34 -8.36 -0.11 -4.27
C GLY A 34 -7.04 0.06 -5.05
N LYS A 35 -6.43 1.25 -5.04
CA LYS A 35 -5.11 1.50 -5.64
C LYS A 35 -3.99 0.75 -4.92
N LEU A 36 -4.12 0.61 -3.59
CA LEU A 36 -3.23 -0.16 -2.74
C LEU A 36 -4.06 -1.26 -2.07
N LEU A 37 -3.69 -2.52 -2.28
CA LEU A 37 -4.42 -3.65 -1.71
C LEU A 37 -4.05 -3.85 -0.24
N GLY A 38 -5.04 -3.73 0.65
CA GLY A 38 -4.90 -3.98 2.08
C GLY A 38 -6.14 -4.66 2.67
N HIS A 39 -5.99 -5.17 3.89
CA HIS A 39 -7.05 -5.79 4.68
C HIS A 39 -7.42 -4.91 5.86
N LYS A 40 -8.71 -4.82 6.17
CA LYS A 40 -9.21 -4.01 7.29
C LYS A 40 -9.98 -4.84 8.32
N PRO A 41 -9.32 -5.69 9.12
CA PRO A 41 -9.96 -6.35 10.24
C PRO A 41 -10.26 -5.29 11.32
N GLY A 42 -11.54 -4.95 11.47
CA GLY A 42 -12.00 -3.93 12.40
C GLY A 42 -11.59 -2.50 12.00
N GLN A 43 -10.83 -1.82 12.86
CA GLN A 43 -10.53 -0.40 12.72
C GLN A 43 -9.26 -0.11 11.89
N PHE A 44 -8.28 -1.01 11.91
CA PHE A 44 -6.96 -0.80 11.32
C PHE A 44 -6.84 -1.43 9.94
N TRP A 45 -6.01 -0.80 9.09
CA TRP A 45 -5.61 -1.35 7.80
C TRP A 45 -4.24 -2.01 7.92
N TYR A 46 -4.12 -3.17 7.28
CA TYR A 46 -2.90 -3.94 7.16
C TYR A 46 -2.60 -4.27 5.71
N ILE A 47 -1.35 -4.09 5.31
CA ILE A 47 -0.89 -4.26 3.94
C ILE A 47 0.24 -5.27 3.98
N SER A 48 0.08 -6.41 3.31
CA SER A 48 1.15 -7.39 3.23
C SER A 48 2.33 -6.83 2.42
N GLN A 49 3.54 -7.27 2.75
CA GLN A 49 4.74 -6.90 2.01
C GLN A 49 4.64 -7.25 0.52
N LYS A 50 3.99 -8.37 0.19
CA LYS A 50 3.69 -8.77 -1.19
C LYS A 50 2.85 -7.71 -1.91
N ASN A 51 1.76 -7.25 -1.31
CA ASN A 51 0.89 -6.24 -1.92
C ASN A 51 1.59 -4.88 -2.05
N LEU A 52 2.40 -4.49 -1.06
CA LEU A 52 3.20 -3.27 -1.13
C LEU A 52 4.22 -3.33 -2.28
N LYS A 53 4.89 -4.47 -2.45
CA LYS A 53 5.82 -4.68 -3.56
C LYS A 53 5.11 -4.57 -4.91
N LEU A 54 3.96 -5.23 -5.08
CA LEU A 54 3.16 -5.14 -6.30
C LEU A 54 2.70 -3.71 -6.58
N PHE A 55 2.31 -2.95 -5.55
CA PHE A 55 1.94 -1.55 -5.69
C PHE A 55 3.09 -0.68 -6.22
N LEU A 56 4.31 -0.90 -5.71
CA LEU A 56 5.52 -0.18 -6.16
C LEU A 56 5.93 -0.58 -7.58
N GLU A 57 5.78 -1.85 -7.94
CA GLU A 57 6.05 -2.36 -9.29
C GLU A 57 5.01 -1.88 -10.32
N GLY A 58 3.75 -1.71 -9.89
CA GLY A 58 2.59 -1.35 -10.70
C GLY A 58 2.56 0.08 -11.25
N ASN A 59 3.57 0.90 -11.00
CA ASN A 59 3.70 2.22 -11.64
C ASN A 59 4.35 2.18 -13.04
N LYS A 60 4.72 1.00 -13.55
CA LYS A 60 5.25 0.84 -14.92
C LYS A 60 4.16 0.70 -15.99
N GLU A 61 3.01 0.10 -15.68
CA GLU A 61 1.97 -0.16 -16.71
C GLU A 61 0.96 0.98 -16.86
N ARG A 62 0.65 1.72 -15.78
CA ARG A 62 -0.26 2.86 -15.86
C ARG A 62 0.31 4.04 -16.67
N LYS A 63 1.65 4.16 -16.76
CA LYS A 63 2.33 5.11 -17.66
C LYS A 63 2.25 4.70 -19.14
N ARG A 64 2.20 3.41 -19.45
CA ARG A 64 1.99 2.93 -20.84
C ARG A 64 0.59 3.23 -21.36
N PHE A 65 -0.43 3.21 -20.48
CA PHE A 65 -1.81 3.52 -20.86
C PHE A 65 -2.13 5.02 -20.92
N LEU A 66 -1.32 5.89 -20.29
CA LEU A 66 -1.56 7.35 -20.29
C LEU A 66 -0.81 8.10 -21.40
N GLY A 67 -0.03 7.42 -22.26
CA GLY A 67 0.51 8.04 -23.48
C GLY A 67 1.31 9.31 -23.26
N ILE A 68 2.07 9.41 -22.16
CA ILE A 68 3.00 10.52 -21.94
C ILE A 68 4.42 9.97 -22.13
N PHE A 69 4.86 9.98 -23.38
CA PHE A 69 6.26 10.04 -23.79
C PHE A 69 6.58 11.48 -24.17
#